data_AF-A0ABD3WDG1-F1
#
_entry.id   AF-A0ABD3WDG1-F1
#
_cell.length_a   1.000
_cell.length_b   1.000
_cell.length_c   1.000
_cell.angle_alpha   90.00
_cell.angle_beta   90.00
_cell.angle_gamma   90.00
#
_symmetry.space_group_name_H-M   'P 1'
#
loop_
_entity.id
_entity.type
_entity.pdbx_description
1 polymer ?
#
loop_
_entity_poly.entity_id
_entity_poly.type
_entity_poly.pdbx_seq_one_letter_code
_entity_poly.pdbx_strand_id
1 'polypeptide(L)'
;MDALALFLEKAVKDQNQEYQRDANEKINVEYDNFKNWDEYESEKKSKEALAQLNRTIEVRIRLQLYTRAGGYLQYEQDIMKIKDAYMKLTGLGCKKQETILKYMESKWVEGQTILQADQQVTEMEKKAESKTILTFNILCSSLVLLALMFAI
;
A
#
# COMPACT_ATOMS: atom_id res chain seq x y z
N MET A 1 -24.90 -28.74 -14.30
CA MET A 1 -26.10 -28.82 -15.15
C MET A 1 -26.47 -27.40 -15.54
N ASP A 2 -26.68 -27.15 -16.82
CA ASP A 2 -27.10 -25.84 -17.33
C ASP A 2 -28.60 -25.63 -17.01
N ALA A 3 -28.94 -24.52 -16.36
CA ALA A 3 -30.31 -24.20 -15.97
C ALA A 3 -31.25 -24.08 -17.18
N LEU A 4 -30.71 -23.63 -18.32
CA LEU A 4 -31.46 -23.57 -19.57
C LEU A 4 -31.76 -24.97 -20.13
N ALA A 5 -30.80 -25.89 -20.02
CA ALA A 5 -30.99 -27.27 -20.47
C ALA A 5 -32.09 -27.98 -19.67
N LEU A 6 -32.14 -27.77 -18.34
CA LEU A 6 -33.21 -28.29 -17.47
C LEU A 6 -34.58 -27.68 -17.80
N PHE A 7 -34.61 -26.40 -18.18
CA PHE A 7 -35.82 -25.74 -18.64
C PHE A 7 -36.33 -26.34 -19.95
N LEU A 8 -35.44 -26.51 -20.93
CA LEU A 8 -35.76 -27.09 -22.25
C LEU A 8 -36.24 -28.54 -22.16
N GLU A 9 -35.71 -29.34 -21.23
CA GLU A 9 -36.17 -30.71 -20.97
C GLU A 9 -37.64 -30.75 -20.51
N LYS A 10 -38.09 -29.72 -19.82
CA LYS A 10 -39.44 -29.65 -19.20
C LYS A 10 -40.43 -28.79 -19.99
N ALA A 11 -39.96 -27.99 -20.93
CA ALA A 11 -40.79 -27.09 -21.72
C ALA A 11 -41.67 -27.88 -22.71
N VAL A 12 -42.98 -27.64 -22.69
CA VAL A 12 -43.94 -28.23 -23.62
C VAL A 12 -44.63 -27.11 -24.40
N LYS A 13 -44.57 -27.17 -25.75
CA LYS A 13 -45.23 -26.24 -26.68
C LYS A 13 -44.78 -24.77 -26.64
N ASP A 14 -43.50 -24.47 -26.44
CA ASP A 14 -42.96 -23.10 -26.59
C ASP A 14 -42.56 -22.76 -28.05
N GLN A 15 -43.54 -22.75 -28.97
CA GLN A 15 -43.27 -22.56 -30.40
C GLN A 15 -42.70 -21.18 -30.76
N ASN A 16 -43.02 -20.15 -29.97
CA ASN A 16 -42.55 -18.78 -30.17
C ASN A 16 -41.28 -18.45 -29.35
N GLN A 17 -40.74 -19.43 -28.60
CA GLN A 17 -39.60 -19.26 -27.69
C GLN A 17 -39.80 -18.13 -26.66
N GLU A 18 -41.04 -17.83 -26.29
CA GLU A 18 -41.35 -16.75 -25.35
C GLU A 18 -40.91 -17.14 -23.94
N TYR A 19 -41.21 -18.37 -23.52
CA TYR A 19 -40.82 -18.84 -22.20
C TYR A 19 -39.32 -19.14 -22.10
N GLN A 20 -38.70 -19.61 -23.20
CA GLN A 20 -37.25 -19.77 -23.27
C GLN A 20 -36.51 -18.43 -23.17
N ARG A 21 -37.01 -17.36 -23.82
CA ARG A 21 -36.41 -16.02 -23.72
C ARG A 21 -36.52 -15.46 -22.31
N ASP A 22 -37.69 -15.55 -21.70
CA ASP A 22 -37.92 -15.11 -20.31
C ASP A 22 -37.03 -15.91 -19.32
N ALA A 23 -36.90 -17.22 -19.49
CA ALA A 23 -36.00 -18.05 -18.69
C ALA A 23 -34.53 -17.63 -18.85
N ASN A 24 -34.07 -17.40 -20.09
CA ASN A 24 -32.73 -16.91 -20.37
C ASN A 24 -32.46 -15.54 -19.74
N GLU A 25 -33.41 -14.61 -19.85
CA GLU A 25 -33.29 -13.28 -19.26
C GLU A 25 -33.14 -13.38 -17.74
N LYS A 26 -33.99 -14.17 -17.07
CA LYS A 26 -33.91 -14.40 -15.62
C LYS A 26 -32.58 -15.05 -15.20
N ILE A 27 -32.11 -16.06 -15.93
CA ILE A 27 -30.81 -16.70 -15.66
C ILE A 27 -29.67 -15.69 -15.78
N ASN A 28 -29.69 -14.85 -16.83
CA ASN A 28 -28.66 -13.84 -17.03
C ASN A 28 -28.67 -12.78 -15.92
N VAL A 29 -29.85 -12.31 -15.50
CA VAL A 29 -29.98 -11.36 -14.38
C VAL A 29 -29.42 -11.95 -13.09
N GLU A 30 -29.76 -13.19 -12.75
CA GLU A 30 -29.22 -13.85 -11.55
C GLU A 30 -27.71 -14.08 -11.65
N TYR A 31 -27.19 -14.43 -12.83
CA TYR A 31 -25.76 -14.58 -13.07
C TYR A 31 -25.01 -13.25 -12.87
N ASP A 32 -25.52 -12.16 -13.43
CA ASP A 32 -24.93 -10.82 -13.28
C ASP A 32 -24.99 -10.36 -11.82
N ASN A 33 -26.10 -10.60 -11.11
CA ASN A 33 -26.22 -10.32 -9.68
C ASN A 33 -25.18 -11.09 -8.86
N PHE A 34 -25.02 -12.40 -9.12
CA PHE A 34 -24.03 -13.23 -8.44
C PHE A 34 -22.60 -12.76 -8.73
N LYS A 35 -22.30 -12.44 -9.99
CA LYS A 35 -20.99 -11.90 -10.39
C LYS A 35 -20.70 -10.57 -9.68
N ASN A 36 -21.66 -9.65 -9.67
CA ASN A 36 -21.51 -8.36 -8.99
C ASN A 36 -21.29 -8.54 -7.49
N TRP A 37 -22.01 -9.49 -6.87
CA TRP A 37 -21.84 -9.83 -5.46
C TRP A 37 -20.45 -10.44 -5.17
N ASP A 38 -19.97 -11.35 -6.01
CA ASP A 38 -18.63 -11.95 -5.87
C ASP A 38 -17.51 -10.92 -6.07
N GLU A 39 -17.66 -10.00 -7.02
CA GLU A 39 -16.77 -8.86 -7.19
C GLU A 39 -16.77 -7.96 -5.94
N TYR A 40 -17.93 -7.62 -5.40
CA TYR A 40 -18.05 -6.81 -4.19
C TYR A 40 -17.40 -7.47 -2.98
N GLU A 41 -17.72 -8.75 -2.73
CA GLU A 41 -17.19 -9.50 -1.59
C GLU A 41 -15.68 -9.71 -1.69
N SER A 42 -15.17 -9.99 -2.90
CA SER A 42 -13.73 -10.12 -3.12
C SER A 42 -12.98 -8.79 -2.93
N GLU A 43 -13.56 -7.66 -3.37
CA GLU A 43 -13.00 -6.34 -3.11
C GLU A 43 -12.96 -6.03 -1.61
N LYS A 44 -14.07 -6.29 -0.90
CA LYS A 44 -14.19 -6.05 0.54
C LYS A 44 -13.14 -6.84 1.32
N LYS A 45 -13.06 -8.16 1.09
CA LYS A 45 -12.06 -9.04 1.75
C LYS A 45 -10.63 -8.58 1.46
N SER A 46 -10.35 -8.20 0.22
CA SER A 46 -9.03 -7.71 -0.20
C SER A 46 -8.65 -6.40 0.53
N LYS A 47 -9.58 -5.45 0.62
CA LYS A 47 -9.37 -4.18 1.35
C LYS A 47 -9.18 -4.40 2.84
N GLU A 48 -9.98 -5.25 3.46
CA GLU A 48 -9.87 -5.59 4.89
C GLU A 48 -8.52 -6.23 5.22
N ALA A 49 -8.06 -7.17 4.38
CA ALA A 49 -6.76 -7.82 4.54
C ALA A 49 -5.60 -6.81 4.47
N LEU A 50 -5.62 -5.89 3.50
CA LEU A 50 -4.62 -4.83 3.40
C LEU A 50 -4.67 -3.87 4.59
N ALA A 51 -5.88 -3.47 5.01
CA ALA A 51 -6.04 -2.59 6.17
C ALA A 51 -5.43 -3.24 7.43
N GLN A 52 -5.62 -4.54 7.62
CA GLN A 52 -5.02 -5.27 8.74
C GLN A 52 -3.48 -5.31 8.66
N LEU A 53 -2.92 -5.62 7.49
CA LEU A 53 -1.47 -5.65 7.28
C LEU A 53 -0.84 -4.25 7.45
N ASN A 54 -1.56 -3.20 7.07
CA ASN A 54 -1.07 -1.81 7.08
C ASN A 54 -1.07 -1.15 8.47
N ARG A 55 -1.77 -1.71 9.47
CA ARG A 55 -1.87 -1.12 10.83
C ARG A 55 -0.51 -0.74 11.42
N THR A 56 0.49 -1.61 11.25
CA THR A 56 1.84 -1.38 11.77
C THR A 56 2.50 -0.17 11.12
N ILE A 57 2.28 0.06 9.83
CA ILE A 57 2.83 1.22 9.10
C ILE A 57 2.17 2.50 9.58
N GLU A 58 0.84 2.50 9.75
CA GLU A 58 0.11 3.67 10.24
C GLU A 58 0.57 4.10 11.64
N VAL A 59 0.83 3.15 12.53
CA VAL A 59 1.41 3.44 13.85
C VAL A 59 2.79 4.09 13.69
N ARG A 60 3.65 3.53 12.83
CA ARG A 60 5.01 4.05 12.61
C ARG A 60 5.01 5.44 12.00
N ILE A 61 4.08 5.74 11.09
CA ILE A 61 3.88 7.08 10.53
C ILE A 61 3.43 8.05 11.63
N ARG A 62 2.45 7.69 12.45
CA ARG A 62 1.98 8.55 13.57
C ARG A 62 3.09 8.86 14.58
N LEU A 63 3.98 7.89 14.81
CA LEU A 63 5.15 8.05 15.67
C LEU A 63 6.34 8.72 14.96
N GLN A 64 6.15 9.20 13.71
CA GLN A 64 7.17 9.86 12.89
C GLN A 64 8.46 9.05 12.70
N LEU A 65 8.38 7.71 12.74
CA LEU A 65 9.56 6.85 12.71
C LEU A 65 10.27 6.81 11.34
N TYR A 66 9.61 7.34 10.31
CA TYR A 66 10.18 7.52 8.97
C TYR A 66 10.70 8.95 8.73
N THR A 67 10.50 9.89 9.66
CA THR A 67 10.97 11.27 9.55
C THR A 67 12.35 11.42 10.19
N ARG A 68 13.32 10.67 9.65
CA ARG A 68 14.72 10.63 10.09
C ARG A 68 15.59 10.24 8.91
N ALA A 69 16.89 10.48 8.98
CA ALA A 69 17.82 10.08 7.92
C ALA A 69 17.68 8.59 7.56
N GLY A 70 17.35 8.33 6.29
CA GLY A 70 17.13 6.98 5.74
C GLY A 70 15.77 6.37 6.07
N GLY A 71 14.85 7.14 6.64
CA GLY A 71 13.51 6.71 6.99
C GLY A 71 12.65 6.33 5.78
N TYR A 72 12.84 6.97 4.62
CA TYR A 72 12.14 6.61 3.39
C TYR A 72 12.49 5.19 2.93
N LEU A 73 13.78 4.82 2.97
CA LEU A 73 14.21 3.46 2.61
C LEU A 73 13.57 2.41 3.53
N GLN A 74 13.47 2.70 4.82
CA GLN A 74 12.79 1.81 5.77
C GLN A 74 11.30 1.68 5.46
N TYR A 75 10.63 2.78 5.09
CA TYR A 75 9.23 2.78 4.66
C TYR A 75 9.02 1.90 3.42
N GLU A 76 9.84 2.07 2.37
CA GLU A 76 9.75 1.25 1.15
C GLU A 76 9.88 -0.24 1.44
N GLN A 77 10.86 -0.62 2.27
CA GLN A 77 11.06 -2.02 2.68
C GLN A 77 9.84 -2.58 3.39
N ASP A 78 9.19 -1.80 4.26
CA ASP A 78 8.04 -2.27 5.02
C ASP A 78 6.77 -2.34 4.15
N ILE A 79 6.60 -1.44 3.17
CA ILE A 79 5.54 -1.56 2.16
C ILE A 79 5.74 -2.82 1.30
N MET A 80 6.98 -3.14 0.90
CA MET A 80 7.27 -4.38 0.16
C MET A 80 6.94 -5.63 0.97
N LYS A 81 7.23 -5.64 2.28
CA LYS A 81 6.82 -6.74 3.16
C LYS A 81 5.29 -6.92 3.20
N ILE A 82 4.53 -5.82 3.21
CA ILE A 82 3.06 -5.89 3.14
C ILE A 82 2.61 -6.49 1.81
N LYS A 83 3.18 -6.03 0.69
CA LYS A 83 2.87 -6.56 -0.63
C LYS A 83 3.13 -8.07 -0.67
N ASP A 84 4.28 -8.52 -0.19
CA ASP A 84 4.64 -9.95 -0.19
C ASP A 84 3.71 -10.77 0.71
N ALA A 85 3.36 -10.25 1.90
CA ALA A 85 2.42 -10.90 2.80
C ALA A 85 1.03 -11.02 2.18
N TYR A 86 0.52 -9.93 1.58
CA TYR A 86 -0.77 -9.90 0.90
C TYR A 86 -0.82 -10.86 -0.29
N MET A 87 0.24 -10.90 -1.10
CA MET A 87 0.28 -11.77 -2.29
C MET A 87 0.25 -13.26 -1.93
N LYS A 88 0.68 -13.63 -0.72
CA LYS A 88 0.59 -15.02 -0.20
C LYS A 88 -0.80 -15.41 0.28
N LEU A 89 -1.72 -14.46 0.53
CA LEU A 89 -3.07 -14.76 0.97
C LEU A 89 -3.89 -15.47 -0.12
N THR A 90 -4.65 -16.49 0.26
CA THR A 90 -5.58 -17.21 -0.63
C THR A 90 -7.02 -16.81 -0.32
N GLY A 91 -7.96 -17.13 -1.22
CA GLY A 91 -9.39 -16.90 -0.98
C GLY A 91 -9.85 -15.43 -1.03
N LEU A 92 -9.02 -14.52 -1.55
CA LEU A 92 -9.38 -13.10 -1.70
C LEU A 92 -10.27 -12.79 -2.92
N GLY A 93 -10.46 -13.77 -3.81
CA GLY A 93 -11.34 -13.66 -4.99
C GLY A 93 -10.76 -12.85 -6.15
N CYS A 94 -11.62 -12.49 -7.11
CA CYS A 94 -11.21 -11.94 -8.41
C CYS A 94 -10.59 -10.53 -8.31
N LYS A 95 -10.93 -9.74 -7.29
CA LYS A 95 -10.41 -8.38 -7.10
C LYS A 95 -9.01 -8.30 -6.46
N LYS A 96 -8.43 -9.41 -6.00
CA LYS A 96 -7.13 -9.45 -5.29
C LYS A 96 -6.06 -8.60 -5.98
N GLN A 97 -5.87 -8.79 -7.29
CA GLN A 97 -4.82 -8.15 -8.07
C GLN A 97 -5.09 -6.65 -8.29
N GLU A 98 -6.34 -6.28 -8.58
CA GLU A 98 -6.74 -4.89 -8.76
C GLU A 98 -6.54 -4.10 -7.46
N THR A 99 -6.94 -4.68 -6.32
CA THR A 99 -6.86 -4.02 -5.02
C THR A 99 -5.40 -3.77 -4.59
N ILE A 100 -4.47 -4.72 -4.80
CA ILE A 100 -3.06 -4.49 -4.45
C ILE A 100 -2.42 -3.41 -5.33
N LEU A 101 -2.78 -3.32 -6.61
CA LEU A 101 -2.27 -2.28 -7.49
C LEU A 101 -2.68 -0.88 -7.01
N LYS A 102 -3.97 -0.69 -6.71
CA LYS A 102 -4.49 0.57 -6.15
C LYS A 102 -3.84 0.92 -4.81
N TYR A 103 -3.62 -0.09 -3.96
CA TYR A 103 -2.90 0.10 -2.70
C TYR A 103 -1.46 0.57 -2.94
N MET A 104 -0.70 -0.08 -3.81
CA MET A 104 0.68 0.30 -4.11
C MET A 104 0.79 1.71 -4.70
N GLU A 105 -0.16 2.10 -5.55
CA GLU A 105 -0.26 3.47 -6.06
C GLU A 105 -0.45 4.48 -4.91
N SER A 106 -1.39 4.22 -3.99
CA SER A 106 -1.58 5.08 -2.82
C SER A 106 -0.32 5.18 -1.94
N LYS A 107 0.43 4.08 -1.80
CA LYS A 107 1.67 4.02 -1.01
C LYS A 107 2.84 4.69 -1.69
N TRP A 108 2.85 4.77 -3.01
CA TRP A 108 3.81 5.59 -3.74
C TRP A 108 3.60 7.08 -3.43
N VAL A 109 2.35 7.55 -3.45
CA VAL A 109 2.01 8.95 -3.12
C VAL A 109 2.38 9.28 -1.66
N GLU A 110 1.99 8.43 -0.70
CA GLU A 110 2.37 8.55 0.72
C GLU A 110 3.91 8.57 0.90
N GLY A 111 4.62 7.73 0.14
CA GLY A 111 6.08 7.67 0.13
C GLY A 111 6.76 8.96 -0.32
N GLN A 112 6.19 9.69 -1.29
CA GLN A 112 6.76 10.97 -1.74
C GLN A 112 6.80 12.01 -0.62
N THR A 113 5.75 12.06 0.22
CA THR A 113 5.72 12.95 1.38
C THR A 113 6.76 12.55 2.43
N ILE A 114 6.92 11.24 2.68
CA ILE A 114 7.93 10.73 3.61
C ILE A 114 9.35 11.04 3.11
N LEU A 115 9.60 10.87 1.81
CA LEU A 115 10.90 11.18 1.19
C LEU A 115 11.30 12.64 1.37
N GLN A 116 10.36 13.57 1.16
CA GLN A 116 10.61 14.99 1.38
C GLN A 116 10.98 15.28 2.84
N ALA A 117 10.28 14.66 3.80
CA ALA A 117 10.57 14.84 5.21
C ALA A 117 11.94 14.26 5.61
N ASP A 118 12.28 13.05 5.13
CA ASP A 118 13.59 12.40 5.35
C ASP A 118 14.74 13.27 4.80
N GLN A 119 14.61 13.79 3.57
CA GLN A 119 15.63 14.64 2.96
C GLN A 119 15.87 15.93 3.75
N GLN A 120 14.80 16.57 4.23
CA GLN A 120 14.91 17.77 5.06
C GLN A 120 15.66 17.48 6.37
N VAL A 121 15.32 16.39 7.05
CA VAL A 121 16.01 15.99 8.29
C VAL A 121 17.47 15.65 8.01
N THR A 122 17.74 14.88 6.97
CA THR A 122 19.10 14.51 6.56
C THR A 122 19.97 15.73 6.27
N GLU A 123 19.43 16.75 5.60
CA GLU A 123 20.16 17.99 5.35
C GLU A 123 20.41 18.80 6.63
N MET A 124 19.44 18.86 7.53
CA MET A 124 19.59 19.54 8.82
C MET A 124 20.67 18.89 9.67
N GLU A 125 20.69 17.55 9.75
CA GLU A 125 21.69 16.78 10.47
C GLU A 125 23.09 17.01 9.91
N LYS A 126 23.27 16.94 8.58
CA LYS A 126 24.55 17.24 7.91
C LYS A 126 25.05 18.66 8.22
N LYS A 127 24.16 19.65 8.20
CA LYS A 127 24.50 21.05 8.52
C LYS A 127 24.90 21.21 9.99
N ALA A 128 24.21 20.53 10.90
CA ALA A 128 24.53 20.56 12.32
C ALA A 128 25.90 19.90 12.60
N GLU A 129 26.17 18.74 12.00
CA GLU A 129 27.44 18.03 12.13
C GLU A 129 28.62 18.88 11.61
N SER A 130 28.47 19.46 10.41
CA SER A 130 29.48 20.34 9.81
C SER A 130 29.81 21.54 10.70
N LYS A 131 28.80 22.17 11.32
CA LYS A 131 28.99 23.27 12.27
C LYS A 131 29.76 22.83 13.52
N THR A 132 29.42 21.67 14.09
CA THR A 132 30.11 21.11 15.27
C THR A 132 31.58 20.83 14.99
N ILE A 133 31.90 20.29 13.81
CA ILE A 133 33.30 20.06 13.40
C ILE A 133 34.04 21.40 13.27
N LEU A 134 33.43 22.40 12.65
CA LEU A 134 34.04 23.72 12.48
C LEU A 134 34.31 24.40 13.84
N THR A 135 33.34 24.39 14.76
CA THR A 135 33.52 24.99 16.09
C THR A 135 34.61 24.28 16.88
N PHE A 136 34.67 22.94 16.82
CA PHE A 136 35.74 22.17 17.42
C PHE A 136 37.13 22.55 16.85
N ASN A 137 37.24 22.65 15.52
CA ASN A 137 38.50 23.04 14.86
C ASN A 137 38.96 24.44 15.25
N ILE A 138 38.03 25.40 15.35
CA ILE A 138 38.33 26.78 15.77
C ILE A 138 38.82 26.78 17.22
N LEU A 139 38.13 26.08 18.12
CA LEU A 139 38.50 25.99 19.54
C LEU A 139 39.87 25.32 19.71
N CYS A 140 40.14 24.24 18.98
CA CYS A 140 41.43 23.56 19.05
C CYS A 140 42.57 24.48 18.56
N SER A 141 42.35 25.22 17.47
CA SER A 141 43.33 26.17 16.94
C SER A 141 43.60 27.33 17.91
N SER A 142 42.56 27.88 18.56
CA SER A 142 42.73 28.99 19.51
C SER A 142 43.43 28.55 20.79
N LEU A 143 43.17 27.33 21.28
CA LEU A 143 43.88 26.73 22.41
C LEU A 143 45.38 26.52 22.12
N VAL A 144 45.72 26.05 20.92
CA VAL A 144 47.13 25.89 20.50
C VAL A 144 47.86 27.23 20.42
N LEU A 145 47.20 28.27 19.88
CA LEU A 145 47.73 29.64 19.87
C LEU A 145 47.97 30.19 21.28
N LEU A 146 47.01 29.99 22.20
CA LEU A 146 47.16 30.39 23.60
C LEU A 146 48.37 29.68 24.25
N ALA A 147 48.50 28.36 24.07
CA ALA A 147 49.59 27.59 24.66
C ALA A 147 50.97 28.06 24.19
N LEU A 148 51.10 28.46 22.91
CA LEU A 148 52.35 29.01 22.37
C LEU A 148 52.68 30.40 22.93
N MET A 149 51.66 31.24 23.19
CA MET A 149 51.87 32.59 23.75
C MET A 149 52.33 32.58 25.22
N PHE A 150 52.05 31.53 25.98
CA PHE A 150 52.49 31.38 27.37
C PHE A 150 53.77 30.53 27.52
N ALA A 151 54.31 30.00 26.43
CA ALA A 151 55.53 29.18 26.41
C ALA A 151 56.81 29.96 26.02
N ILE A 152 56.70 31.28 25.81
CA ILE A 152 57.81 32.22 25.53
C ILE A 152 57.97 33.15 26.74
#